data_AF-A0ABD5S3I7-F1
#
_entry.id   AF-A0ABD5S3I7-F1
#
_cell.length_a   1.000
_cell.length_b   1.000
_cell.length_c   1.000
_cell.angle_alpha   90.00
_cell.angle_beta   90.00
_cell.angle_gamma   90.00
#
_symmetry.space_group_name_H-M   'P 1'
#
loop_
_entity.id
_entity.type
_entity.pdbx_description
1 polymer ?
#
loop_
_entity_poly.entity_id
_entity_poly.type
_entity_poly.pdbx_seq_one_letter_code
_entity_poly.pdbx_strand_id
1 'polypeptide(L)'
;MDAKHPVRTTEKTLALVEELMRGGPRGVTDLAAELEMGKSAVHNHLTTLRKHGYVVRDGERYRLGLKFLEVGGHTRKSMELYQVAEPEVESLADDTGELANLLVEEQGLGVYLLRSKGERAVDLDTYAGLRTNLHTTGLGKAILAYLPEARVEEIVDRHGLERATPRSVGSR
;
A
#
# COMPACT_ATOMS: atom_id res chain seq x y z
N MET A 1 -11.05 -3.84 19.62
CA MET A 1 -10.36 -3.94 20.92
C MET A 1 -8.88 -3.91 20.62
N ASP A 2 -8.22 -2.81 20.96
CA ASP A 2 -6.76 -2.73 20.79
C ASP A 2 -6.07 -3.52 21.90
N ALA A 3 -4.98 -4.21 21.56
CA ALA A 3 -4.19 -4.92 22.56
C ALA A 3 -3.63 -3.90 23.57
N LYS A 4 -3.85 -4.13 24.87
CA LYS A 4 -3.28 -3.29 25.95
C LYS A 4 -1.75 -3.17 25.87
N HIS A 5 -1.09 -4.13 25.24
CA HIS A 5 0.36 -4.16 25.02
C HIS A 5 0.65 -4.63 23.58
N PRO A 6 0.85 -3.72 22.61
CA PRO A 6 1.28 -4.11 21.28
C PRO A 6 2.64 -4.82 21.32
N VAL A 7 2.85 -5.77 20.41
CA VAL A 7 4.08 -6.56 20.35
C VAL A 7 5.16 -5.73 19.68
N ARG A 8 6.01 -5.08 20.49
CA ARG A 8 7.08 -4.18 20.04
C ARG A 8 8.00 -4.77 18.97
N THR A 9 8.26 -6.07 19.02
CA THR A 9 9.06 -6.77 18.01
C THR A 9 8.38 -6.76 16.64
N THR A 10 7.06 -6.87 16.59
CA THR A 10 6.29 -6.81 15.35
C THR A 10 6.33 -5.41 14.76
N GLU A 11 6.14 -4.37 15.57
CA GLU A 11 6.26 -2.96 15.14
C GLU A 11 7.62 -2.68 14.50
N LYS A 12 8.71 -3.11 15.15
CA LYS A 12 10.08 -2.98 14.62
C LYS A 12 10.27 -3.72 13.30
N THR A 13 9.65 -4.89 13.17
CA THR A 13 9.72 -5.69 11.93
C THR A 13 8.99 -4.97 10.79
N LEU A 14 7.82 -4.40 11.05
CA LEU A 14 7.03 -3.64 10.06
C LEU A 14 7.76 -2.37 9.65
N ALA A 15 8.29 -1.59 10.60
CA ALA A 15 9.09 -0.40 10.30
C ALA A 15 10.30 -0.72 9.42
N LEU A 16 10.98 -1.85 9.68
CA LEU A 16 12.09 -2.31 8.85
C LEU A 16 11.65 -2.65 7.42
N VAL A 17 10.50 -3.33 7.27
CA VAL A 17 9.94 -3.66 5.95
C VAL A 17 9.57 -2.39 5.19
N GLU A 18 8.94 -1.41 5.86
CA GLU A 18 8.58 -0.13 5.27
C GLU A 18 9.81 0.69 4.85
N GLU A 19 10.88 0.65 5.63
CA GLU A 19 12.14 1.34 5.28
C GLU A 19 12.82 0.69 4.07
N LEU A 20 12.82 -0.63 3.98
CA LEU A 20 13.29 -1.34 2.78
C LEU A 20 12.40 -1.07 1.54
N MET A 21 11.09 -0.89 1.74
CA MET A 21 10.16 -0.55 0.68
C MET A 21 10.45 0.85 0.12
N ARG A 22 10.70 1.83 1.00
CA ARG A 22 10.91 3.24 0.65
C ARG A 22 12.32 3.53 0.15
N GLY A 23 13.33 2.99 0.83
CA GLY A 23 14.74 3.28 0.61
C GLY A 23 15.46 2.29 -0.30
N GLY A 24 14.80 1.19 -0.69
CA GLY A 24 15.40 0.14 -1.50
C GLY A 24 16.43 -0.72 -0.75
N PRO A 25 17.37 -1.38 -1.46
CA PRO A 25 18.32 -2.30 -0.84
C PRO A 25 19.29 -1.61 0.14
N ARG A 26 19.33 -2.03 1.41
CA ARG A 26 20.15 -1.42 2.47
C ARG A 26 20.94 -2.43 3.31
N GLY A 27 22.05 -1.99 3.89
CA GLY A 27 22.85 -2.80 4.82
C GLY A 27 22.33 -2.77 6.27
N VAL A 28 22.84 -3.66 7.12
CA VAL A 28 22.47 -3.72 8.55
C VAL A 28 22.82 -2.41 9.28
N THR A 29 23.97 -1.81 8.98
CA THR A 29 24.40 -0.55 9.63
C THR A 29 23.48 0.61 9.29
N ASP A 30 23.07 0.72 8.02
CA ASP A 30 22.19 1.81 7.57
C ASP A 30 20.80 1.69 8.19
N LEU A 31 20.22 0.48 8.16
CA LEU A 31 18.93 0.20 8.79
C LEU A 31 18.95 0.40 10.31
N ALA A 32 20.07 0.08 10.97
CA ALA A 32 20.23 0.32 12.40
C ALA A 32 20.24 1.81 12.75
N ALA A 33 20.89 2.63 11.92
CA ALA A 33 20.92 4.07 12.09
C ALA A 33 19.56 4.71 11.85
N GLU A 34 18.90 4.37 10.73
CA GLU A 34 17.61 4.97 10.34
C GLU A 34 16.48 4.62 11.31
N LEU A 35 16.45 3.38 11.81
CA LEU A 35 15.38 2.89 12.68
C LEU A 35 15.70 3.03 14.17
N GLU A 36 16.84 3.64 14.52
CA GLU A 36 17.34 3.75 15.90
C GLU A 36 17.37 2.38 16.63
N MET A 37 17.80 1.34 15.91
CA MET A 37 17.84 -0.04 16.39
C MET A 37 19.28 -0.55 16.54
N GLY A 38 19.54 -1.38 17.55
CA GLY A 38 20.84 -2.05 17.66
C GLY A 38 21.10 -2.99 16.47
N LYS A 39 22.33 -3.00 15.94
CA LYS A 39 22.74 -3.84 14.78
C LYS A 39 22.39 -5.32 14.96
N SER A 40 22.53 -5.85 16.18
CA SER A 40 22.15 -7.23 16.51
C SER A 40 20.65 -7.48 16.33
N ALA A 41 19.80 -6.53 16.74
CA ALA A 41 18.35 -6.62 16.56
C ALA A 41 17.99 -6.60 15.07
N VAL A 42 18.51 -5.63 14.30
CA VAL A 42 18.29 -5.55 12.85
C VAL A 42 18.72 -6.83 12.15
N HIS A 43 19.90 -7.37 12.49
CA HIS A 43 20.38 -8.63 11.96
C HIS A 43 19.43 -9.81 12.26
N ASN A 44 18.88 -9.89 13.47
CA ASN A 44 17.93 -10.93 13.85
C ASN A 44 16.61 -10.83 13.08
N HIS A 45 16.06 -9.63 12.93
CA HIS A 45 14.86 -9.40 12.11
C HIS A 45 15.09 -9.80 10.65
N LEU A 46 16.18 -9.32 10.04
CA LEU A 46 16.52 -9.63 8.64
C LEU A 46 16.77 -11.12 8.41
N THR A 47 17.46 -11.79 9.35
CA THR A 47 17.68 -13.23 9.28
C THR A 47 16.38 -14.02 9.36
N THR A 48 15.46 -13.57 10.22
CA THR A 48 14.12 -14.17 10.36
C THR A 48 13.30 -13.96 9.08
N LEU A 49 13.19 -12.72 8.59
CA LEU A 49 12.48 -12.42 7.35
C LEU A 49 13.05 -13.17 6.15
N ARG A 50 14.39 -13.29 6.07
CA ARG A 50 15.07 -14.07 5.03
C ARG A 50 14.73 -15.56 5.11
N LYS A 51 14.73 -16.14 6.31
CA LYS A 51 14.34 -17.55 6.52
C LYS A 51 12.92 -17.83 6.02
N HIS A 52 12.03 -16.83 6.08
CA HIS A 52 10.64 -16.94 5.62
C HIS A 52 10.40 -16.37 4.20
N GLY A 53 11.45 -15.97 3.47
CA GLY A 53 11.35 -15.51 2.08
C GLY A 53 10.84 -14.08 1.88
N TYR A 54 10.56 -13.33 2.96
CA TYR A 54 10.09 -11.94 2.90
C TYR A 54 11.20 -10.94 2.55
N VAL A 55 12.45 -11.31 2.79
CA VAL A 55 13.62 -10.50 2.44
C VAL A 55 14.65 -11.38 1.75
N VAL A 56 15.38 -10.82 0.80
CA VAL A 56 16.54 -11.47 0.18
C VAL A 56 17.79 -10.63 0.40
N ARG A 57 18.94 -11.28 0.40
CA ARG A 57 20.25 -10.65 0.61
C ARG A 57 21.07 -10.75 -0.67
N ASP A 58 21.67 -9.63 -1.07
CA ASP A 58 22.62 -9.53 -2.16
C ASP A 58 23.89 -8.84 -1.64
N GLY A 59 25.00 -9.58 -1.59
CA GLY A 59 26.22 -9.17 -0.88
C GLY A 59 25.94 -8.80 0.59
N GLU A 60 26.12 -7.53 0.94
CA GLU A 60 25.87 -7.00 2.28
C GLU A 60 24.53 -6.29 2.44
N ARG A 61 23.76 -6.15 1.34
CA ARG A 61 22.49 -5.43 1.33
C ARG A 61 21.30 -6.39 1.33
N TYR A 62 20.20 -5.93 1.92
CA TYR A 62 18.94 -6.63 2.01
C TYR A 62 17.87 -5.85 1.26
N ARG A 63 16.97 -6.55 0.57
CA ARG A 63 15.80 -5.99 -0.11
C ARG A 63 14.57 -6.85 0.11
N LEU A 64 13.38 -6.30 -0.12
CA LEU A 64 12.14 -7.08 -0.07
C LEU A 64 12.17 -8.25 -1.07
N GLY A 65 11.72 -9.40 -0.61
CA GLY A 65 11.52 -10.61 -1.39
C GLY A 65 10.12 -10.68 -1.98
N LEU A 66 9.90 -11.61 -2.91
CA LEU A 66 8.62 -11.76 -3.62
C LEU A 66 7.51 -12.40 -2.76
N LYS A 67 7.79 -12.83 -1.53
CA LYS A 67 6.76 -13.41 -0.65
C LYS A 67 5.63 -12.42 -0.35
N PHE A 68 5.93 -11.11 -0.29
CA PHE A 68 4.89 -10.09 -0.16
C PHE A 68 3.95 -10.04 -1.36
N LEU A 69 4.46 -10.24 -2.58
CA LEU A 69 3.65 -10.30 -3.80
C LEU A 69 2.74 -11.55 -3.80
N GLU A 70 3.26 -12.69 -3.33
CA GLU A 70 2.46 -13.91 -3.18
C GLU A 70 1.30 -13.72 -2.20
N VAL A 71 1.59 -13.14 -1.02
CA VAL A 71 0.56 -12.84 0.00
C VAL A 71 -0.47 -11.86 -0.54
N GLY A 72 -0.03 -10.72 -1.10
CA GLY A 72 -0.93 -9.71 -1.64
C GLY A 72 -1.77 -10.23 -2.82
N GLY A 73 -1.15 -11.00 -3.71
CA GLY A 73 -1.85 -11.63 -4.85
C GLY A 73 -2.89 -12.66 -4.40
N HIS A 74 -2.59 -13.47 -3.38
CA HIS A 74 -3.54 -14.41 -2.81
C HIS A 74 -4.73 -13.69 -2.17
N THR A 75 -4.48 -12.68 -1.32
CA THR A 75 -5.52 -11.87 -0.69
C THR A 75 -6.40 -11.19 -1.74
N ARG A 76 -5.79 -10.61 -2.79
CA ARG A 76 -6.54 -9.96 -3.86
C ARG A 76 -7.44 -10.95 -4.60
N LYS A 77 -6.91 -12.11 -4.98
CA LYS A 77 -7.66 -13.13 -5.73
C LYS A 77 -8.81 -13.76 -4.93
N SER A 78 -8.76 -13.72 -3.61
CA SER A 78 -9.86 -14.23 -2.77
C SER A 78 -10.99 -13.23 -2.54
N MET A 79 -10.84 -11.97 -2.97
CA MET A 79 -11.90 -10.96 -2.87
C MET A 79 -12.95 -11.19 -3.96
N GLU A 80 -14.20 -11.44 -3.57
CA GLU A 80 -15.33 -11.58 -4.50
C GLU A 80 -15.48 -10.37 -5.43
N LEU A 81 -15.34 -9.16 -4.88
CA LEU A 81 -15.35 -7.93 -5.67
C LEU A 81 -14.29 -7.93 -6.78
N TYR A 82 -13.07 -8.41 -6.49
CA TYR A 82 -12.02 -8.48 -7.50
C TYR A 82 -12.40 -9.47 -8.61
N GLN A 83 -12.91 -10.65 -8.24
CA GLN A 83 -13.29 -11.70 -9.19
C GLN A 83 -14.39 -11.25 -10.15
N VAL A 84 -15.36 -10.48 -9.64
CA VAL A 84 -16.47 -9.96 -10.46
C VAL A 84 -16.03 -8.76 -11.29
N ALA A 85 -15.23 -7.86 -10.72
CA ALA A 85 -14.88 -6.60 -11.37
C ALA A 85 -13.71 -6.71 -12.37
N GLU A 86 -12.87 -7.74 -12.26
CA GLU A 86 -11.72 -7.93 -13.16
C GLU A 86 -12.08 -7.90 -14.65
N PRO A 87 -13.01 -8.74 -15.16
CA PRO A 87 -13.39 -8.70 -16.57
C PRO A 87 -14.03 -7.37 -17.00
N GLU A 88 -14.79 -6.72 -16.10
CA GLU A 88 -15.47 -5.45 -16.39
C GLU A 88 -14.48 -4.29 -16.52
N VAL A 89 -13.46 -4.27 -15.66
CA VAL A 89 -12.41 -3.25 -15.69
C VAL A 89 -11.51 -3.44 -16.91
N GLU A 90 -11.25 -4.69 -17.31
CA GLU A 90 -10.55 -5.00 -18.56
C GLU A 90 -11.35 -4.53 -19.78
N SER A 91 -12.63 -4.91 -19.88
CA SER A 91 -13.51 -4.45 -20.97
C SER A 91 -13.57 -2.92 -21.03
N LEU A 92 -13.69 -2.25 -19.89
CA LEU A 92 -13.73 -0.79 -19.84
C LEU A 92 -12.44 -0.16 -20.37
N ALA A 93 -11.27 -0.72 -20.05
CA ALA A 93 -10.00 -0.23 -20.56
C ALA A 93 -9.89 -0.44 -22.08
N ASP A 94 -10.32 -1.59 -22.57
CA ASP A 94 -10.31 -1.92 -24.00
C ASP A 94 -11.25 -1.00 -24.79
N ASP A 95 -12.50 -0.84 -24.31
CA ASP A 95 -13.53 -0.03 -24.97
C ASP A 95 -13.17 1.47 -25.01
N THR A 96 -12.59 1.97 -23.91
CA THR A 96 -12.22 3.39 -23.80
C THR A 96 -10.83 3.67 -24.37
N GLY A 97 -9.99 2.66 -24.53
CA GLY A 97 -8.56 2.80 -24.78
C GLY A 97 -7.79 3.48 -23.63
N GLU A 98 -8.42 3.77 -22.51
CA GLU A 98 -7.84 4.54 -21.40
C GLU A 98 -7.45 3.63 -20.23
N LEU A 99 -6.97 4.25 -19.15
CA LEU A 99 -6.65 3.56 -17.91
C LEU A 99 -7.89 3.33 -17.04
N ALA A 100 -8.28 2.08 -16.84
CA ALA A 100 -9.32 1.70 -15.89
C ALA A 100 -8.70 1.21 -14.57
N ASN A 101 -9.29 1.59 -13.44
CA ASN A 101 -8.81 1.21 -12.10
C ASN A 101 -9.97 0.74 -11.22
N LEU A 102 -9.68 -0.26 -10.38
CA LEU A 102 -10.55 -0.67 -9.27
C LEU A 102 -9.91 -0.24 -7.96
N LEU A 103 -10.63 0.54 -7.17
CA LEU A 103 -10.19 1.04 -5.88
C LEU A 103 -11.24 0.75 -4.80
N VAL A 104 -10.78 0.31 -3.64
CA VAL A 104 -11.62 0.06 -2.46
C VAL A 104 -11.19 0.93 -1.29
N GLU A 105 -12.09 1.19 -0.35
CA GLU A 105 -11.73 1.80 0.94
C GLU A 105 -11.33 0.73 1.94
N GLU A 106 -10.16 0.92 2.56
CA GLU A 106 -9.74 0.13 3.71
C GLU A 106 -9.04 1.04 4.75
N GLN A 107 -9.57 1.07 5.96
CA GLN A 107 -9.06 1.88 7.08
C GLN A 107 -8.97 3.39 6.77
N GLY A 108 -9.83 3.90 5.91
CA GLY A 108 -9.91 5.30 5.46
C GLY A 108 -8.97 5.66 4.31
N LEU A 109 -8.26 4.67 3.76
CA LEU A 109 -7.39 4.85 2.60
C LEU A 109 -7.98 4.12 1.39
N GLY A 110 -7.80 4.70 0.21
CA GLY A 110 -8.07 4.03 -1.06
C GLY A 110 -6.96 3.04 -1.37
N VAL A 111 -7.31 1.79 -1.66
CA VAL A 111 -6.38 0.73 -2.06
C VAL A 111 -6.69 0.30 -3.49
N TYR A 112 -5.72 0.44 -4.39
CA TYR A 112 -5.86 -0.03 -5.77
C TYR A 112 -5.79 -1.56 -5.80
N LEU A 113 -6.86 -2.21 -6.23
CA LEU A 113 -6.88 -3.67 -6.41
C LEU A 113 -6.42 -4.06 -7.81
N LEU A 114 -6.93 -3.36 -8.83
CA LEU A 114 -6.71 -3.66 -10.24
C LEU A 114 -6.47 -2.38 -11.03
N ARG A 115 -5.65 -2.51 -12.08
CA ARG A 115 -5.43 -1.50 -13.10
C ARG A 115 -5.35 -2.23 -14.45
N SER A 116 -6.16 -1.82 -15.41
CA SER A 116 -6.08 -2.26 -16.80
C SER A 116 -5.76 -1.07 -17.72
N LYS A 117 -4.94 -1.31 -18.75
CA LYS A 117 -4.44 -0.29 -19.69
C LYS A 117 -5.00 -0.57 -21.07
N GLY A 118 -5.80 0.35 -21.59
CA GLY A 118 -6.10 0.40 -23.02
C GLY A 118 -4.96 1.01 -23.84
N GLU A 119 -5.08 0.98 -25.16
CA GLU A 119 -4.01 1.36 -26.10
C GLU A 119 -3.50 2.81 -25.98
N ARG A 120 -4.34 3.73 -25.47
CA ARG A 120 -4.04 5.15 -25.29
C ARG A 120 -3.69 5.52 -23.85
N ALA A 121 -3.64 4.54 -22.94
CA ALA A 121 -3.48 4.78 -21.53
C ALA A 121 -2.14 5.48 -21.22
N VAL A 122 -2.23 6.63 -20.55
CA VAL A 122 -1.06 7.31 -19.98
C VAL A 122 -0.52 6.51 -18.80
N ASP A 123 0.80 6.43 -18.68
CA ASP A 123 1.39 5.77 -17.52
C ASP A 123 1.32 6.68 -16.30
N LEU A 124 0.47 6.27 -15.36
CA LEU A 124 0.42 6.82 -14.01
C LEU A 124 1.20 5.91 -13.07
N ASP A 125 1.80 6.47 -12.03
CA ASP A 125 2.52 5.73 -10.97
C ASP A 125 1.56 4.94 -10.03
N THR A 126 0.46 4.41 -10.55
CA THR A 126 -0.49 3.56 -9.82
C THR A 126 -0.19 2.08 -10.07
N TYR A 127 -0.23 1.29 -8.99
CA TYR A 127 -0.03 -0.16 -9.03
C TYR A 127 -0.90 -0.85 -7.98
N ALA A 128 -1.16 -2.15 -8.18
CA ALA A 128 -1.96 -2.92 -7.25
C ALA A 128 -1.32 -2.97 -5.85
N GLY A 129 -2.10 -2.68 -4.81
CA GLY A 129 -1.67 -2.55 -3.43
C GLY A 129 -1.23 -1.13 -3.04
N LEU A 130 -1.11 -0.19 -3.98
CA LEU A 130 -0.85 1.21 -3.66
C LEU A 130 -2.00 1.78 -2.81
N ARG A 131 -1.64 2.47 -1.72
CA ARG A 131 -2.58 3.18 -0.84
C ARG A 131 -2.56 4.67 -1.15
N THR A 132 -3.72 5.33 -1.10
CA THR A 132 -3.86 6.76 -1.36
C THR A 132 -4.96 7.39 -0.50
N ASN A 133 -4.90 8.70 -0.29
CA ASN A 133 -5.97 9.43 0.38
C ASN A 133 -7.19 9.52 -0.54
N LEU A 134 -8.39 9.24 -0.02
CA LEU A 134 -9.61 9.16 -0.83
C LEU A 134 -9.97 10.52 -1.47
N HIS A 135 -9.74 11.63 -0.77
CA HIS A 135 -10.12 12.98 -1.25
C HIS A 135 -9.30 13.46 -2.45
N THR A 136 -8.13 12.87 -2.71
CA THR A 136 -7.24 13.30 -3.79
C THR A 136 -7.54 12.62 -5.13
N THR A 137 -8.44 11.63 -5.17
CA THR A 137 -8.75 10.86 -6.38
C THR A 137 -10.23 10.97 -6.78
N GLY A 138 -10.53 10.79 -8.06
CA GLY A 138 -11.92 10.71 -8.53
C GLY A 138 -12.67 9.52 -7.92
N LEU A 139 -12.03 8.35 -7.92
CA LEU A 139 -12.54 7.10 -7.33
C LEU A 139 -12.84 7.25 -5.84
N GLY A 140 -11.90 7.82 -5.08
CA GLY A 140 -12.05 8.00 -3.64
C GLY A 140 -13.14 9.01 -3.30
N LYS A 141 -13.25 10.13 -4.04
CA LYS A 141 -14.38 11.07 -3.88
C LYS A 141 -15.73 10.42 -4.20
N ALA A 142 -15.79 9.56 -5.22
CA ALA A 142 -17.00 8.80 -5.52
C ALA A 142 -17.38 7.87 -4.36
N ILE A 143 -16.42 7.19 -3.72
CA ILE A 143 -16.68 6.39 -2.51
C ILE A 143 -17.18 7.28 -1.36
N LEU A 144 -16.47 8.37 -1.07
CA LEU A 144 -16.82 9.28 0.04
C LEU A 144 -18.23 9.86 -0.10
N ALA A 145 -18.69 10.13 -1.33
CA ALA A 145 -20.02 10.67 -1.59
C ALA A 145 -21.19 9.73 -1.19
N TYR A 146 -20.92 8.43 -1.01
CA TYR A 146 -21.92 7.43 -0.64
C TYR A 146 -21.69 6.80 0.74
N LEU A 147 -20.63 7.21 1.45
CA LEU A 147 -20.42 6.80 2.83
C LEU A 147 -21.28 7.63 3.79
N PRO A 148 -21.66 7.08 4.97
CA PRO A 148 -22.27 7.87 6.02
C PRO A 148 -21.39 9.06 6.41
N GLU A 149 -21.97 10.23 6.66
CA GLU A 149 -21.25 11.46 6.99
C GLU A 149 -20.27 11.26 8.16
N ALA A 150 -20.69 10.59 9.24
CA ALA A 150 -19.83 10.27 10.38
C ALA A 150 -18.59 9.44 9.99
N ARG A 151 -18.71 8.56 8.98
CA ARG A 151 -17.56 7.78 8.48
C ARG A 151 -16.62 8.67 7.68
N VAL A 152 -17.15 9.59 6.88
CA VAL A 152 -16.33 10.58 6.15
C VAL A 152 -15.58 11.46 7.14
N GLU A 153 -16.24 11.94 8.20
CA GLU A 153 -15.60 12.72 9.27
C GLU A 153 -14.48 11.93 9.95
N GLU A 154 -14.71 10.67 10.32
CA GLU A 154 -13.68 9.80 10.92
C GLU A 154 -12.46 9.64 10.01
N ILE A 155 -12.67 9.46 8.70
CA ILE A 155 -11.60 9.34 7.71
C ILE A 155 -10.79 10.64 7.65
N VAL A 156 -11.47 11.78 7.61
CA VAL A 156 -10.83 13.11 7.55
C VAL A 156 -10.11 13.45 8.86
N ASP A 157 -10.66 13.08 10.02
CA ASP A 157 -10.00 13.24 11.32
C ASP A 157 -8.71 12.41 11.41
N ARG A 158 -8.75 11.17 10.89
CA ARG A 158 -7.62 10.25 10.97
C ARG A 158 -6.48 10.60 10.01
N HIS A 159 -6.81 10.88 8.76
CA HIS A 159 -5.82 11.00 7.67
C HIS A 159 -5.58 12.45 7.23
N GLY A 160 -6.42 13.38 7.65
CA GLY A 160 -6.38 14.77 7.23
C GLY A 160 -6.75 14.98 5.76
N LEU A 161 -6.50 16.19 5.27
CA LEU A 161 -6.73 16.59 3.88
C LEU A 161 -5.44 17.14 3.27
N GLU A 162 -4.44 16.27 3.14
CA GLU A 162 -3.16 16.66 2.56
C GLU A 162 -3.33 17.22 1.14
N ARG A 163 -2.70 18.36 0.87
CA ARG A 163 -2.67 18.97 -0.47
C ARG A 163 -1.55 18.39 -1.31
N ALA A 164 -1.83 17.26 -1.96
CA ALA A 164 -0.89 16.66 -2.92
C ALA A 164 -0.61 17.54 -4.15
N THR A 165 -1.54 18.44 -4.49
CA THR A 165 -1.40 19.41 -5.59
C THR A 165 -2.00 20.77 -5.21
N PRO A 166 -1.73 21.85 -5.97
CA PRO A 166 -2.38 23.15 -5.74
C PRO A 166 -3.91 23.11 -5.80
N ARG A 167 -4.49 22.14 -6.52
CA ARG A 167 -5.95 21.98 -6.70
C ARG A 167 -6.57 20.93 -5.78
N SER A 168 -5.78 20.28 -4.93
CA SER A 168 -6.30 19.32 -3.95
C SER A 168 -7.16 20.05 -2.91
N VAL A 169 -8.31 19.46 -2.59
CA VAL A 169 -9.13 19.90 -1.45
C VAL A 169 -8.29 19.73 -0.19
N GLY A 170 -8.06 20.80 0.56
CA GLY A 170 -7.20 20.82 1.74
C GLY A 170 -7.83 21.43 2.96
N SER A 171 -9.16 21.57 2.95
CA SER A 171 -9.98 22.11 4.02
C SER A 171 -11.32 21.37 4.01
N ARG A 172 -11.98 21.36 5.17
CA ARG A 172 -13.36 20.88 5.30
C ARG A 172 -14.34 21.81 4.59
#